data_AF-A0A1U9NP77-F1
#
_entry.id   AF-A0A1U9NP77-F1
#
_cell.length_a   1.000
_cell.length_b   1.000
_cell.length_c   1.000
_cell.angle_alpha   90.00
_cell.angle_beta   90.00
_cell.angle_gamma   90.00
#
_symmetry.space_group_name_H-M   'P 1'
#
loop_
_entity.id
_entity.type
_entity.pdbx_description
1 polymer ?
#
loop_
_entity_poly.entity_id
_entity_poly.type
_entity_poly.pdbx_seq_one_letter_code
_entity_poly.pdbx_strand_id
1 'polypeptide(L)'
;MKKPYSLLAFGTLMVLASIPPALFFDYAHYYTFFSIGMLLVMMGLYELQTDRGLFSSWKPRQHIVFWGGTIAVCIFLDQFGLDAGYWHYPWYSNVFDEILKYVFEWAVPFVYLGFGLLIGENFLHKRGVGRVTAFLVSLLVFVTALGIFTEFFNLYVYSWKITDMPFTDAKVGGFFVMFQTFGFWAMAIIGYSKHALIRRMS
;
A
#
# COMPACT_ATOMS: atom_id res chain seq x y z
N MET A 1 -3.81 -13.21 -23.90
CA MET A 1 -4.62 -12.32 -23.02
C MET A 1 -4.11 -10.89 -23.16
N LYS A 2 -4.98 -9.86 -23.17
CA LYS A 2 -4.49 -8.48 -23.14
C LYS A 2 -3.68 -8.27 -21.84
N LYS A 3 -2.57 -7.52 -21.92
CA LYS A 3 -1.65 -7.21 -20.81
C LYS A 3 -2.31 -6.92 -19.44
N PRO A 4 -3.41 -6.14 -19.33
CA PRO A 4 -4.05 -5.90 -18.03
C PRO A 4 -4.63 -7.16 -17.38
N TYR A 5 -5.18 -8.10 -18.15
CA TYR A 5 -5.76 -9.33 -17.60
C TYR A 5 -4.69 -10.29 -17.08
N SER A 6 -3.50 -10.33 -17.70
CA SER A 6 -2.38 -11.09 -17.16
C SER A 6 -1.87 -10.53 -15.84
N LEU A 7 -1.84 -9.20 -15.69
CA LEU A 7 -1.47 -8.56 -14.42
C LEU A 7 -2.48 -8.90 -13.32
N LEU A 8 -3.78 -8.82 -13.63
CA LEU A 8 -4.84 -9.18 -12.69
C LEU A 8 -4.77 -10.66 -12.30
N ALA A 9 -4.64 -11.56 -13.27
CA ALA A 9 -4.58 -12.99 -13.01
C ALA A 9 -3.36 -13.36 -12.16
N PHE A 10 -2.17 -12.90 -12.56
CA PHE A 10 -0.95 -13.20 -11.83
C PHE A 10 -0.92 -12.53 -10.45
N GLY A 11 -1.34 -11.28 -10.35
CA GLY A 11 -1.43 -10.58 -9.07
C GLY A 11 -2.41 -11.25 -8.11
N THR A 12 -3.59 -11.65 -8.58
CA THR A 12 -4.57 -12.40 -7.78
C THR A 12 -4.00 -13.73 -7.33
N LEU A 13 -3.31 -14.48 -8.21
CA LEU A 13 -2.64 -15.73 -7.84
C LEU A 13 -1.59 -15.52 -6.75
N MET A 14 -0.80 -14.44 -6.81
CA MET A 14 0.19 -14.12 -5.77
C MET A 14 -0.47 -13.77 -4.44
N VAL A 15 -1.55 -12.99 -4.45
CA VAL A 15 -2.33 -12.70 -3.23
C VAL A 15 -2.88 -13.99 -2.64
N LEU A 16 -3.49 -14.86 -3.45
CA LEU A 16 -4.02 -16.14 -2.98
C LEU A 16 -2.92 -17.06 -2.44
N ALA A 17 -1.76 -17.09 -3.10
CA ALA A 17 -0.60 -17.87 -2.65
C ALA A 17 0.00 -17.34 -1.33
N SER A 18 -0.22 -16.06 -0.99
CA SER A 18 0.23 -15.47 0.27
C SER A 18 -0.65 -15.84 1.47
N ILE A 19 -1.90 -16.28 1.23
CA ILE A 19 -2.86 -16.60 2.29
C ILE A 19 -2.40 -17.81 3.14
N PRO A 20 -1.98 -18.96 2.56
CA PRO A 20 -1.57 -20.09 3.39
C PRO A 20 -0.35 -19.79 4.29
N PRO A 21 0.74 -19.15 3.81
CA PRO A 21 1.84 -18.69 4.68
C PRO A 21 1.38 -17.80 5.83
N ALA A 22 0.40 -16.92 5.58
CA ALA A 22 -0.12 -16.02 6.60
C ALA A 22 -0.98 -16.73 7.66
N LEU A 23 -1.89 -17.61 7.23
CA LEU A 23 -2.90 -18.19 8.13
C LEU A 23 -2.49 -19.50 8.81
N PHE A 24 -1.56 -20.26 8.23
CA PHE A 24 -1.19 -21.59 8.74
C PHE A 24 0.23 -21.68 9.28
N PHE A 25 1.10 -20.72 8.95
CA PHE A 25 2.52 -20.78 9.29
C PHE A 25 3.03 -19.53 10.03
N ASP A 26 2.16 -18.54 10.30
CA ASP A 26 2.49 -17.27 10.95
C ASP A 26 3.76 -16.61 10.36
N TYR A 27 3.95 -16.73 9.04
CA TYR A 27 5.22 -16.39 8.41
C TYR A 27 5.20 -14.96 7.87
N ALA A 28 5.91 -14.04 8.54
CA ALA A 28 5.95 -12.60 8.21
C ALA A 28 6.22 -12.30 6.73
N HIS A 29 7.06 -13.11 6.07
CA HIS A 29 7.38 -12.88 4.66
C HIS A 29 6.24 -13.19 3.67
N TYR A 30 5.06 -13.65 4.13
CA TYR A 30 3.84 -13.69 3.31
C TYR A 30 3.58 -12.33 2.63
N TYR A 31 3.95 -11.24 3.33
CA TYR A 31 3.77 -9.87 2.90
C TYR A 31 4.49 -9.56 1.58
N THR A 32 5.57 -10.27 1.27
CA THR A 32 6.28 -10.12 -0.01
C THR A 32 5.37 -10.51 -1.18
N PHE A 33 4.80 -11.71 -1.14
CA PHE A 33 3.90 -12.19 -2.18
C PHE A 33 2.59 -11.39 -2.20
N PHE A 34 2.06 -11.07 -1.03
CA PHE A 34 0.85 -10.27 -0.87
C PHE A 34 1.02 -8.89 -1.53
N SER A 35 2.05 -8.13 -1.15
CA SER A 35 2.27 -6.76 -1.63
C SER A 35 2.56 -6.70 -3.13
N ILE A 36 3.39 -7.62 -3.64
CA ILE A 36 3.63 -7.71 -5.10
C ILE A 36 2.32 -8.01 -5.81
N GLY A 37 1.55 -8.99 -5.30
CA GLY A 37 0.25 -9.35 -5.86
C GLY A 37 -0.72 -8.17 -5.90
N MET A 38 -0.86 -7.45 -4.79
CA MET A 38 -1.71 -6.25 -4.69
C MET A 38 -1.27 -5.14 -5.64
N LEU A 39 0.04 -4.88 -5.75
CA LEU A 39 0.56 -3.91 -6.70
C LEU A 39 0.20 -4.27 -8.15
N LEU A 40 0.37 -5.54 -8.54
CA LEU A 40 0.03 -6.02 -9.87
C LEU A 40 -1.47 -5.93 -10.16
N VAL A 41 -2.32 -6.28 -9.19
CA VAL A 41 -3.78 -6.13 -9.33
C VAL A 41 -4.13 -4.65 -9.53
N MET A 42 -3.59 -3.73 -8.71
CA MET A 42 -3.84 -2.30 -8.86
C MET A 42 -3.34 -1.76 -10.21
N MET A 43 -2.16 -2.19 -10.67
CA MET A 43 -1.67 -1.82 -12.00
C MET A 43 -2.59 -2.32 -13.13
N GLY A 44 -3.08 -3.56 -13.03
CA GLY A 44 -4.04 -4.12 -13.99
C GLY A 44 -5.37 -3.38 -14.00
N LEU A 45 -5.93 -3.07 -12.82
CA LEU A 45 -7.16 -2.27 -12.69
C LEU A 45 -7.00 -0.86 -13.27
N TYR A 46 -5.86 -0.22 -13.02
CA TYR A 46 -5.56 1.09 -13.58
C TYR A 46 -5.44 1.04 -15.11
N GLU A 47 -4.72 0.05 -15.65
CA GLU A 47 -4.61 -0.14 -17.10
C GLU A 47 -5.98 -0.39 -17.76
N LEU A 48 -6.88 -1.16 -17.13
CA LEU A 48 -8.25 -1.37 -17.63
C LEU A 48 -9.08 -0.08 -17.66
N GLN A 49 -8.85 0.83 -16.72
CA GLN A 49 -9.62 2.07 -16.66
C GLN A 49 -9.07 3.17 -17.59
N THR A 50 -7.77 3.18 -17.86
CA THR A 50 -7.11 4.32 -18.54
C THR A 50 -6.54 3.97 -19.91
N ASP A 51 -6.57 2.69 -20.29
CA ASP A 51 -5.94 2.13 -21.49
C ASP A 51 -4.43 2.42 -21.58
N ARG A 52 -3.80 2.81 -20.46
CA ARG A 52 -2.39 3.19 -20.38
C ARG A 52 -1.71 2.58 -19.15
N GLY A 53 -0.49 2.09 -19.35
CA GLY A 53 0.36 1.63 -18.25
C GLY A 53 0.72 2.77 -17.31
N LEU A 54 0.63 2.52 -16.02
CA LEU A 54 0.84 3.51 -14.96
C LEU A 54 2.20 4.21 -15.03
N PHE A 55 3.25 3.45 -15.35
CA PHE A 55 4.61 3.97 -15.53
C PHE A 55 5.07 3.96 -16.99
N SER A 56 4.16 3.77 -17.95
CA SER A 56 4.53 3.55 -19.35
C SER A 56 5.31 4.71 -19.99
N SER A 57 5.10 5.94 -19.50
CA SER A 57 5.75 7.15 -20.01
C SER A 57 6.99 7.57 -19.20
N TRP A 58 7.41 6.78 -18.21
CA TRP A 58 8.47 7.18 -17.30
C TRP A 58 9.84 6.82 -17.86
N LYS A 59 10.80 7.74 -17.68
CA LYS A 59 12.22 7.51 -17.94
C LYS A 59 12.84 6.74 -16.77
N PRO A 60 13.93 5.98 -16.95
CA PRO A 60 14.58 5.23 -15.87
C PRO A 60 14.89 6.06 -14.61
N ARG A 61 15.36 7.30 -14.78
CA ARG A 61 15.62 8.22 -13.66
C ARG A 61 14.39 8.50 -12.79
N GLN A 62 13.19 8.53 -13.38
CA GLN A 62 11.95 8.78 -12.66
C GLN A 62 11.58 7.60 -11.77
N HIS A 63 11.83 6.37 -12.24
CA HIS A 63 11.67 5.18 -11.41
C HIS A 63 12.62 5.19 -10.21
N ILE A 64 13.88 5.55 -10.42
CA ILE A 64 14.88 5.62 -9.34
C ILE A 64 14.47 6.64 -8.29
N VAL A 65 14.10 7.87 -8.71
CA VAL A 65 13.66 8.92 -7.80
C VAL A 65 12.37 8.54 -7.07
N PHE A 66 11.43 7.88 -7.77
CA PHE A 66 10.20 7.40 -7.16
C PHE A 66 10.46 6.33 -6.13
N TRP A 67 11.09 5.21 -6.49
CA TRP A 67 11.28 4.11 -5.56
C TRP A 67 12.28 4.45 -4.46
N GLY A 68 13.42 5.04 -4.79
CA GLY A 68 14.45 5.44 -3.83
C GLY A 68 13.91 6.42 -2.79
N GLY A 69 13.20 7.47 -3.22
CA GLY A 69 12.59 8.38 -2.27
C GLY A 69 11.43 7.76 -1.47
N THR A 70 10.80 6.69 -1.95
CA THR A 70 9.64 6.09 -1.27
C THR A 70 10.15 5.25 -0.14
N ILE A 71 11.20 4.46 -0.40
CA ILE A 71 11.97 3.76 0.62
C ILE A 71 12.49 4.75 1.67
N ALA A 72 13.08 5.89 1.26
CA ALA A 72 13.56 6.90 2.21
C ALA A 72 12.45 7.44 3.14
N VAL A 73 11.27 7.76 2.58
CA VAL A 73 10.11 8.19 3.38
C VAL A 73 9.63 7.07 4.31
N CYS A 74 9.60 5.82 3.85
CA CYS A 74 9.22 4.68 4.66
C CYS A 74 10.16 4.48 5.85
N ILE A 75 11.48 4.54 5.61
CA ILE A 75 12.48 4.45 6.68
C ILE A 75 12.28 5.57 7.70
N PHE A 76 12.11 6.82 7.24
CA PHE A 76 11.90 7.95 8.14
C PHE A 76 10.65 7.78 9.01
N LEU A 77 9.52 7.39 8.41
CA LEU A 77 8.26 7.19 9.14
C LEU A 77 8.33 6.00 10.11
N ASP A 78 8.98 4.91 9.70
CA ASP A 78 9.15 3.74 10.54
C ASP A 78 10.01 4.07 11.77
N GLN A 79 11.17 4.69 11.56
CA GLN A 79 12.06 5.08 12.66
C GLN A 79 11.38 6.07 13.61
N PHE A 80 10.64 7.05 13.08
CA PHE A 80 9.85 7.95 13.92
C PHE A 80 8.84 7.20 14.80
N GLY A 81 8.13 6.21 14.25
CA GLY A 81 7.16 5.43 15.03
C GLY A 81 7.80 4.49 16.05
N LEU A 82 8.97 3.93 15.73
CA LEU A 82 9.77 3.13 16.66
C LEU A 82 10.28 3.98 17.82
N ASP A 83 10.87 5.15 17.53
CA ASP A 83 11.38 6.09 18.54
C ASP A 83 10.26 6.64 19.43
N ALA A 84 9.07 6.86 18.87
CA ALA A 84 7.89 7.28 19.61
C ALA A 84 7.22 6.13 20.39
N GLY A 85 7.66 4.88 20.21
CA GLY A 85 7.09 3.71 20.87
C GLY A 85 5.68 3.34 20.39
N TYR A 86 5.31 3.68 19.15
CA TYR A 86 3.97 3.39 18.60
C TYR A 86 3.82 1.95 18.10
N TRP A 87 4.91 1.35 17.64
CA TRP A 87 4.94 -0.05 17.24
C TRP A 87 6.33 -0.65 17.47
N HIS A 88 6.41 -1.99 17.44
CA HIS A 88 7.66 -2.72 17.38
C HIS A 88 7.53 -3.94 16.46
N TYR A 89 8.68 -4.47 16.04
CA TYR A 89 8.81 -5.56 15.11
C TYR A 89 9.33 -6.82 15.81
N PRO A 90 8.50 -7.86 16.03
CA PRO A 90 8.92 -9.06 16.75
C PRO A 90 9.80 -10.00 15.90
N TRP A 91 9.69 -9.96 14.58
CA TRP A 91 10.26 -10.98 13.68
C TRP A 91 11.49 -10.51 12.88
N TYR A 92 11.90 -9.26 13.03
CA TYR A 92 12.94 -8.65 12.19
C TYR A 92 14.29 -8.72 12.89
N SER A 93 15.05 -9.78 12.58
CA SER A 93 16.27 -10.14 13.33
C SER A 93 17.56 -9.91 12.54
N ASN A 94 17.47 -9.76 11.21
CA ASN A 94 18.62 -9.63 10.34
C ASN A 94 18.40 -8.55 9.26
N VAL A 95 19.50 -8.18 8.58
CA VAL A 95 19.51 -7.14 7.54
C VAL A 95 18.62 -7.49 6.35
N PHE A 96 18.51 -8.77 6.00
CA PHE A 96 17.66 -9.20 4.90
C PHE A 96 16.17 -9.01 5.23
N ASP A 97 15.76 -9.33 6.44
CA ASP A 97 14.39 -9.09 6.92
C ASP A 97 14.07 -7.58 6.86
N GLU A 98 14.99 -6.73 7.34
CA GLU A 98 14.83 -5.27 7.27
C GLU A 98 14.66 -4.76 5.83
N ILE A 99 15.40 -5.31 4.87
CA ILE A 99 15.22 -4.96 3.45
C ILE A 99 13.82 -5.35 2.98
N LEU A 100 13.38 -6.57 3.29
CA LEU A 100 12.04 -7.03 2.91
C LEU A 100 10.94 -6.19 3.58
N LYS A 101 11.13 -5.77 4.83
CA LYS A 101 10.24 -4.85 5.56
C LYS A 101 10.02 -3.56 4.76
N TYR A 102 11.10 -2.83 4.48
CA TYR A 102 10.97 -1.51 3.87
C TYR A 102 10.51 -1.58 2.43
N VAL A 103 10.88 -2.63 1.69
CA VAL A 103 10.46 -2.79 0.30
C VAL A 103 9.00 -3.26 0.24
N PHE A 104 8.68 -4.38 0.88
CA PHE A 104 7.42 -5.08 0.67
C PHE A 104 6.35 -4.78 1.71
N GLU A 105 6.71 -4.46 2.96
CA GLU A 105 5.72 -4.11 3.99
C GLU A 105 5.42 -2.61 4.04
N TRP A 106 6.35 -1.78 3.55
CA TRP A 106 6.18 -0.34 3.52
C TRP A 106 6.07 0.23 2.10
N ALA A 107 7.14 0.19 1.30
CA ALA A 107 7.20 0.94 0.06
C ALA A 107 6.17 0.46 -0.98
N VAL A 108 5.99 -0.84 -1.16
CA VAL A 108 4.99 -1.37 -2.10
C VAL A 108 3.56 -1.03 -1.64
N PRO A 109 3.19 -1.19 -0.35
CA PRO A 109 1.93 -0.68 0.20
C PRO A 109 1.67 0.80 0.00
N PHE A 110 2.66 1.65 0.26
CA PHE A 110 2.59 3.08 -0.06
C PHE A 110 2.13 3.32 -1.51
N VAL A 111 2.69 2.53 -2.42
CA VAL A 111 2.46 2.66 -3.85
C VAL A 111 1.08 2.14 -4.24
N TYR A 112 0.69 0.92 -3.85
CA TYR A 112 -0.61 0.38 -4.24
C TYR A 112 -1.78 1.12 -3.57
N LEU A 113 -1.62 1.65 -2.34
CA LEU A 113 -2.65 2.48 -1.69
C LEU A 113 -2.84 3.81 -2.43
N GLY A 114 -1.74 4.46 -2.84
CA GLY A 114 -1.79 5.65 -3.69
C GLY A 114 -2.45 5.38 -5.05
N PHE A 115 -2.30 4.16 -5.59
CA PHE A 115 -3.01 3.75 -6.79
C PHE A 115 -4.48 3.44 -6.55
N GLY A 116 -4.83 2.87 -5.41
CA GLY A 116 -6.23 2.75 -4.98
C GLY A 116 -6.94 4.09 -4.97
N LEU A 117 -6.29 5.14 -4.43
CA LEU A 117 -6.79 6.52 -4.46
C LEU A 117 -6.98 7.03 -5.91
N LEU A 118 -5.97 6.86 -6.77
CA LEU A 118 -6.02 7.29 -8.17
C LEU A 118 -7.12 6.57 -8.97
N ILE A 119 -7.29 5.26 -8.76
CA ILE A 119 -8.33 4.44 -9.38
C ILE A 119 -9.71 4.89 -8.92
N GLY A 120 -9.90 5.11 -7.61
CA GLY A 120 -11.15 5.61 -7.05
C GLY A 120 -11.54 6.97 -7.63
N GLU A 121 -10.58 7.91 -7.69
CA GLU A 121 -10.80 9.24 -8.26
C GLU A 121 -11.24 9.14 -9.71
N ASN A 122 -10.52 8.37 -10.52
CA ASN A 122 -10.85 8.18 -11.93
C ASN A 122 -12.24 7.55 -12.12
N PHE A 123 -12.57 6.55 -11.30
CA PHE A 123 -13.87 5.88 -11.34
C PHE A 123 -15.04 6.83 -11.02
N LEU A 124 -14.88 7.69 -10.02
CA LEU A 124 -15.90 8.67 -9.60
C LEU A 124 -15.99 9.85 -10.57
N HIS A 125 -14.86 10.33 -11.09
CA HIS A 125 -14.82 11.39 -12.09
C HIS A 125 -15.54 11.01 -13.38
N LYS A 126 -15.39 9.76 -13.84
CA LYS A 126 -16.15 9.23 -14.98
C LYS A 126 -17.67 9.24 -14.76
N ARG A 127 -18.14 9.39 -13.52
CA ARG A 127 -19.55 9.50 -13.13
C ARG A 127 -19.99 10.94 -12.83
N GLY A 128 -19.14 11.92 -13.15
CA GLY A 128 -19.45 13.34 -12.94
C GLY A 128 -19.28 13.83 -11.50
N VAL A 129 -18.66 13.05 -10.61
CA VAL A 129 -18.37 13.51 -9.25
C VAL A 129 -17.28 14.58 -9.29
N GLY A 130 -17.49 15.69 -8.58
CA GLY A 130 -16.54 16.78 -8.47
C GLY A 130 -15.21 16.35 -7.83
N ARG A 131 -14.11 17.04 -8.15
CA ARG A 131 -12.74 16.63 -7.78
C ARG A 131 -12.51 16.42 -6.29
N VAL A 132 -12.94 17.37 -5.47
CA VAL A 132 -12.76 17.30 -4.02
C VAL A 132 -13.57 16.13 -3.45
N THR A 133 -14.82 15.99 -3.87
CA THR A 133 -15.69 14.89 -3.44
C THR A 133 -15.15 13.54 -3.88
N ALA A 134 -14.64 13.43 -5.12
CA ALA A 134 -14.06 12.21 -5.65
C ALA A 134 -12.82 11.79 -4.83
N PHE A 135 -11.94 12.73 -4.50
CA PHE A 135 -10.78 12.49 -3.64
C PHE A 135 -11.19 11.98 -2.24
N LEU A 136 -12.10 12.69 -1.56
CA LEU A 136 -12.54 12.34 -0.20
C LEU A 136 -13.26 10.98 -0.15
N VAL A 137 -14.15 10.71 -1.12
CA VAL A 137 -14.84 9.42 -1.22
C VAL A 137 -13.86 8.30 -1.57
N SER A 138 -12.82 8.58 -2.36
CA SER A 138 -11.81 7.59 -2.69
C SER A 138 -10.92 7.22 -1.51
N LEU A 139 -10.54 8.19 -0.67
CA LEU A 139 -9.92 7.91 0.62
C LEU A 139 -10.83 7.03 1.48
N LEU A 140 -12.09 7.45 1.65
CA LEU A 140 -13.02 6.78 2.54
C LEU A 140 -13.35 5.35 2.11
N VAL A 141 -13.53 5.10 0.82
CA VAL A 141 -13.99 3.81 0.31
C VAL A 141 -12.84 2.95 -0.17
N PHE A 142 -12.06 3.43 -1.15
CA PHE A 142 -11.06 2.61 -1.84
C PHE A 142 -9.83 2.41 -0.96
N VAL A 143 -9.27 3.49 -0.40
CA VAL A 143 -8.07 3.41 0.44
C VAL A 143 -8.37 2.69 1.74
N THR A 144 -9.48 3.01 2.41
CA THR A 144 -9.88 2.30 3.64
C THR A 144 -10.12 0.82 3.39
N ALA A 145 -10.80 0.43 2.31
CA ALA A 145 -11.02 -0.99 2.01
C ALA A 145 -9.71 -1.73 1.75
N LEU A 146 -8.78 -1.13 0.99
CA LEU A 146 -7.45 -1.71 0.77
C LEU A 146 -6.65 -1.80 2.07
N GLY A 147 -6.67 -0.75 2.88
CA GLY A 147 -6.00 -0.72 4.18
C GLY A 147 -6.51 -1.80 5.12
N ILE A 148 -7.83 -1.93 5.27
CA ILE A 148 -8.45 -3.00 6.06
C ILE A 148 -8.05 -4.38 5.53
N PHE A 149 -8.07 -4.57 4.20
CA PHE A 149 -7.69 -5.84 3.60
C PHE A 149 -6.23 -6.20 3.88
N THR A 150 -5.32 -5.23 3.77
CA THR A 150 -3.90 -5.39 4.11
C THR A 150 -3.71 -5.73 5.58
N GLU A 151 -4.37 -4.97 6.46
CA GLU A 151 -4.22 -5.12 7.90
C GLU A 151 -4.87 -6.42 8.41
N PHE A 152 -5.93 -6.90 7.76
CA PHE A 152 -6.58 -8.15 8.13
C PHE A 152 -5.60 -9.31 8.13
N PHE A 153 -4.75 -9.44 7.12
CA PHE A 153 -3.72 -10.49 7.11
C PHE A 153 -2.60 -10.21 8.11
N ASN A 154 -2.25 -8.93 8.31
CA ASN A 154 -1.22 -8.53 9.26
C ASN A 154 -1.58 -8.95 10.69
N LEU A 155 -2.86 -8.85 11.08
CA LEU A 155 -3.31 -9.26 12.41
C LEU A 155 -3.10 -10.75 12.73
N TYR A 156 -3.02 -11.63 11.71
CA TYR A 156 -2.76 -13.05 11.95
C TYR A 156 -1.28 -13.33 12.21
N VAL A 157 -0.39 -12.61 11.52
CA VAL A 157 1.05 -12.88 11.54
C VAL A 157 1.80 -12.00 12.55
N TYR A 158 1.19 -10.88 12.96
CA TYR A 158 1.82 -9.85 13.78
C TYR A 158 3.18 -9.42 13.20
N SER A 159 3.22 -9.05 11.91
CA SER A 159 4.49 -8.62 11.29
C SER A 159 5.03 -7.37 11.99
N TRP A 160 4.13 -6.53 12.51
CA TRP A 160 4.39 -5.47 13.47
C TRP A 160 3.28 -5.42 14.51
N LYS A 161 3.64 -5.05 15.73
CA LYS A 161 2.70 -4.92 16.84
C LYS A 161 2.60 -3.47 17.27
N ILE A 162 1.40 -2.93 17.11
CA ILE A 162 1.02 -1.63 17.63
C ILE A 162 0.99 -1.71 19.17
N THR A 163 1.73 -0.82 19.82
CA THR A 163 1.85 -0.72 21.28
C THR A 163 0.93 0.35 21.83
N ASP A 164 1.16 1.60 21.46
CA ASP A 164 0.42 2.77 21.92
C ASP A 164 0.08 3.68 20.75
N MET A 165 -1.12 4.27 20.77
CA MET A 165 -1.61 5.07 19.65
C MET A 165 -1.79 6.55 20.00
N PRO A 166 -1.31 7.47 19.15
CA PRO A 166 -1.61 8.87 19.36
C PRO A 166 -3.13 9.08 19.16
N PHE A 167 -3.71 9.91 20.02
CA PHE A 167 -5.10 10.37 20.02
C PHE A 167 -6.17 9.39 20.51
N THR A 168 -6.12 8.10 20.17
CA THR A 168 -7.15 7.14 20.61
C THR A 168 -6.75 5.67 20.50
N ASP A 169 -7.11 4.90 21.54
CA ASP A 169 -6.97 3.45 21.58
C ASP A 169 -8.25 2.70 21.15
N ALA A 170 -9.14 3.38 20.42
CA ALA A 170 -10.38 2.77 19.94
C ALA A 170 -10.09 1.60 19.00
N LYS A 171 -10.46 0.40 19.44
CA LYS A 171 -10.32 -0.85 18.69
C LYS A 171 -11.67 -1.39 18.25
N VAL A 172 -11.70 -1.98 17.06
CA VAL A 172 -12.77 -2.90 16.63
C VAL A 172 -12.10 -4.22 16.29
N GLY A 173 -12.31 -5.24 17.12
CA GLY A 173 -11.49 -6.46 17.08
C GLY A 173 -10.03 -6.15 17.44
N GLY A 174 -9.09 -6.54 16.58
CA GLY A 174 -7.66 -6.19 16.71
C GLY A 174 -7.25 -4.88 16.03
N PHE A 175 -8.16 -4.23 15.30
CA PHE A 175 -7.86 -3.06 14.48
C PHE A 175 -7.92 -1.77 15.29
N PHE A 176 -6.84 -1.00 15.29
CA PHE A 176 -6.84 0.38 15.78
C PHE A 176 -7.44 1.29 14.71
N VAL A 177 -8.76 1.44 14.74
CA VAL A 177 -9.57 1.99 13.64
C VAL A 177 -9.03 3.34 13.16
N MET A 178 -8.76 4.25 14.08
CA MET A 178 -8.35 5.61 13.74
C MET A 178 -6.92 5.67 13.21
N PHE A 179 -5.97 5.03 13.89
CA PHE A 179 -4.58 5.00 13.44
C PHE A 179 -4.44 4.32 12.09
N GLN A 180 -5.03 3.15 11.90
CA GLN A 180 -4.91 2.42 10.65
C GLN A 180 -5.59 3.18 9.52
N THR A 181 -6.78 3.73 9.74
CA THR A 181 -7.48 4.52 8.71
C THR A 181 -6.67 5.75 8.30
N PHE A 182 -6.27 6.60 9.26
CA PHE A 182 -5.51 7.81 8.94
C PHE A 182 -4.10 7.51 8.45
N GLY A 183 -3.46 6.47 8.98
CA GLY A 183 -2.18 5.95 8.51
C GLY A 183 -2.25 5.56 7.05
N PHE A 184 -3.21 4.71 6.66
CA PHE A 184 -3.39 4.31 5.26
C PHE A 184 -3.76 5.49 4.36
N TRP A 185 -4.56 6.45 4.84
CA TRP A 185 -4.83 7.68 4.10
C TRP A 185 -3.57 8.50 3.87
N ALA A 186 -2.74 8.69 4.90
CA ALA A 186 -1.48 9.41 4.78
C ALA A 186 -0.54 8.70 3.78
N MET A 187 -0.40 7.37 3.88
CA MET A 187 0.38 6.56 2.93
C MET A 187 -0.12 6.75 1.50
N ALA A 188 -1.44 6.66 1.28
CA ALA A 188 -2.04 6.84 -0.03
C ALA A 188 -1.82 8.25 -0.60
N ILE A 189 -2.01 9.28 0.22
CA ILE A 189 -1.81 10.69 -0.18
C ILE A 189 -0.35 10.94 -0.55
N ILE A 190 0.60 10.43 0.23
CA ILE A 190 2.02 10.58 -0.06
C ILE A 190 2.36 9.86 -1.37
N GLY A 191 1.96 8.60 -1.53
CA GLY A 191 2.19 7.81 -2.74
C GLY A 191 1.61 8.48 -4.00
N TYR A 192 0.35 8.92 -3.91
CA TYR A 192 -0.36 9.66 -4.96
C TYR A 192 0.34 10.97 -5.32
N SER A 193 0.64 11.81 -4.32
CA SER A 193 1.24 13.13 -4.51
C SER A 193 2.62 13.02 -5.15
N LYS A 194 3.39 12.02 -4.72
CA LYS A 194 4.71 11.76 -5.27
C LYS A 194 4.66 11.29 -6.71
N HIS A 195 3.75 10.38 -7.04
CA HIS A 195 3.52 9.95 -8.42
C HIS A 195 3.14 11.15 -9.31
N ALA A 196 2.24 12.01 -8.82
CA ALA A 196 1.84 13.22 -9.54
C ALA A 196 3.02 14.21 -9.74
N LEU A 197 3.87 14.40 -8.74
CA LEU A 197 5.06 15.25 -8.81
C LEU A 197 6.04 14.74 -9.87
N ILE A 198 6.39 13.46 -9.84
CA ILE A 198 7.38 12.88 -10.76
C ILE A 198 6.89 12.88 -12.20
N ARG A 199 5.58 12.70 -12.42
CA ARG A 199 4.97 12.87 -13.74
C ARG A 199 5.10 14.27 -14.31
N ARG A 200 5.27 15.31 -13.48
CA ARG A 200 5.50 16.69 -13.95
C ARG A 200 6.96 16.98 -14.30
N MET A 201 7.89 16.09 -13.92
CA MET A 201 9.32 16.22 -14.25
C MET A 201 9.67 15.67 -15.65
N SER A 202 8.67 15.15 -16.40
CA SER A 202 8.85 14.51 -17.71
C SER A 202 8.96 15.50 -18.86
#